data_AF-A0A1V4EJI9-F1
#
_entry.id   AF-A0A1V4EJI9-F1
#
_cell.length_a   1.000
_cell.length_b   1.000
_cell.length_c   1.000
_cell.angle_alpha   90.00
_cell.angle_beta   90.00
_cell.angle_gamma   90.00
#
_symmetry.space_group_name_H-M   'P 1'
#
loop_
_entity.id
_entity.type
_entity.pdbx_description
1 polymer ?
#
loop_
_entity_poly.entity_id
_entity_poly.type
_entity_poly.pdbx_seq_one_letter_code
_entity_poly.pdbx_strand_id
1 'polypeptide(L)' 'MLNRGGDDVVPIPGTKRIARLEENAAALQIELQAGHLDALHSLAGQVAGDRYNPAGMSTVNR' A
#
# COMPACT_ATOMS: atom_id res chain seq x y z
N MET A 1 -2.21 -11.08 -8.65
CA MET A 1 -1.13 -10.26 -8.05
C MET A 1 -1.30 -8.82 -8.51
N LEU A 2 -1.35 -7.86 -7.58
CA LEU A 2 -1.52 -6.41 -7.82
C LEU A 2 -0.34 -5.84 -8.63
N ASN A 3 -0.30 -6.09 -9.93
CA ASN A 3 0.84 -5.68 -10.73
C ASN A 3 0.51 -4.43 -11.55
N ARG A 4 0.79 -3.28 -10.93
CA ARG A 4 1.47 -2.13 -11.57
C ARG A 4 1.99 -1.17 -10.50
N GLY A 5 2.93 -1.69 -9.71
CA GLY A 5 4.03 -0.92 -9.10
C GLY A 5 5.36 -1.12 -9.85
N GLY A 6 5.36 -1.86 -10.97
CA GLY A 6 6.55 -2.46 -11.57
C GLY A 6 6.78 -3.87 -11.03
N ASP A 7 7.35 -4.76 -11.85
CA ASP A 7 7.75 -6.11 -11.43
C ASP A 7 8.77 -6.09 -10.27
N ASP A 8 9.31 -4.90 -9.96
CA ASP A 8 10.30 -4.64 -8.93
C ASP A 8 9.71 -4.25 -7.56
N VAL A 9 8.37 -4.18 -7.41
CA VAL A 9 7.72 -3.78 -6.16
C VAL A 9 7.11 -4.97 -5.43
N VAL A 10 7.68 -5.28 -4.27
CA VAL A 10 7.19 -6.33 -3.37
C VAL A 10 6.59 -5.67 -2.11
N PRO A 11 5.27 -5.81 -1.86
CA PRO A 11 4.67 -5.30 -0.64
C PRO A 11 5.07 -6.16 0.57
N ILE A 12 5.44 -5.52 1.67
CA ILE A 12 5.79 -6.19 2.94
C ILE A 12 4.81 -5.73 4.03
N PRO A 13 3.54 -6.15 3.98
CA PRO A 13 2.55 -5.68 4.94
C PRO A 13 2.83 -6.26 6.34
N GLY A 14 3.15 -5.39 7.28
CA GLY A 14 3.35 -5.75 8.68
C GLY A 14 2.04 -5.73 9.48
N THR A 15 1.78 -6.78 10.25
CA THR A 15 0.65 -6.82 11.19
C THR A 15 0.98 -7.70 12.40
N LYS A 16 0.39 -7.38 13.55
CA LYS A 16 0.46 -8.21 14.77
C LYS A 16 -0.79 -9.10 14.97
N ARG A 17 -1.79 -9.00 14.09
CA ARG A 17 -3.08 -9.68 14.23
C ARG A 17 -3.24 -10.74 13.13
N ILE A 18 -3.60 -11.96 13.52
CA ILE A 18 -3.76 -13.10 12.60
C ILE A 18 -4.81 -12.80 11.53
N ALA A 19 -5.99 -12.26 11.91
CA ALA A 19 -7.03 -11.93 10.93
C ALA A 19 -6.56 -10.99 9.82
N ARG A 20 -5.64 -10.06 10.12
CA ARG A 20 -5.05 -9.16 9.11
C ARG A 20 -4.01 -9.86 8.24
N LEU A 21 -3.30 -10.85 8.79
CA LEU A 21 -2.37 -11.66 8.00
C LEU A 21 -3.14 -12.46 6.96
N GLU A 22 -4.23 -13.10 7.37
CA GLU A 22 -5.11 -13.87 6.49
C GLU A 22 -5.73 -12.98 5.40
N GLU A 23 -6.24 -11.82 5.77
CA GLU A 23 -6.79 -10.82 4.83
C GLU A 23 -5.73 -10.35 3.81
N ASN A 24 -4.53 -10.01 4.27
CA ASN A 24 -3.44 -9.59 3.39
C ASN A 24 -2.99 -10.72 2.44
N ALA A 25 -2.96 -11.97 2.92
CA ALA A 25 -2.62 -13.13 2.10
C ALA A 25 -3.69 -13.40 1.02
N ALA A 26 -4.97 -13.23 1.36
CA ALA A 26 -6.08 -13.39 0.43
C ALA A 26 -6.03 -12.37 -0.73
N ALA A 27 -5.40 -11.20 -0.53
CA ALA A 27 -5.24 -10.20 -1.59
C ALA A 27 -4.47 -10.71 -2.83
N LEU A 28 -3.69 -11.79 -2.71
CA LEU A 28 -3.01 -12.42 -3.84
C LEU A 28 -4.00 -12.95 -4.90
N GLN A 29 -5.21 -13.29 -4.48
CA GLN A 29 -6.28 -13.82 -5.33
C GLN A 29 -7.11 -12.72 -6.02
N ILE A 30 -6.87 -11.45 -5.67
CA ILE A 30 -7.61 -10.32 -6.23
C ILE A 30 -6.90 -9.80 -7.48
N GLU A 31 -7.68 -9.61 -8.54
CA GLU A 31 -7.26 -8.93 -9.76
C GLU A 31 -7.99 -7.59 -9.88
N LEU A 32 -7.21 -6.52 -10.03
CA LEU A 32 -7.76 -5.20 -10.30
C LEU A 32 -7.95 -5.02 -11.80
N GLN A 33 -9.17 -4.66 -12.18
CA GLN A 33 -9.51 -4.26 -13.54
C GLN A 33 -8.97 -2.87 -13.83
N ALA A 34 -8.82 -2.51 -15.11
CA ALA A 34 -8.27 -1.22 -15.54
C ALA A 34 -8.98 -0.03 -14.87
N GLY A 35 -10.32 -0.03 -14.84
CA GLY A 35 -11.09 1.04 -14.19
C GLY A 35 -10.87 1.15 -12.68
N HIS A 36 -10.53 0.05 -11.98
CA HIS A 36 -10.18 0.10 -10.57
C HIS A 36 -8.83 0.79 -10.36
N LEU A 37 -7.86 0.51 -11.24
CA LEU A 37 -6.54 1.15 -11.20
C LEU A 37 -6.65 2.65 -11.49
N ASP A 38 -7.44 3.03 -12.50
CA ASP A 38 -7.64 4.44 -12.85
C ASP A 38 -8.27 5.22 -11.68
N ALA A 39 -9.27 4.62 -11.01
CA ALA A 39 -9.88 5.20 -9.83
C ALA A 39 -8.87 5.37 -8.67
N LEU A 40 -8.05 4.35 -8.40
CA LEU A 40 -7.04 4.40 -7.35
C LEU A 40 -5.95 5.45 -7.65
N HIS A 41 -5.51 5.57 -8.91
CA HIS A 41 -4.54 6.59 -9.31
C HIS A 41 -5.10 8.01 -9.17
N SER A 42 -6.35 8.22 -9.58
CA SER A 42 -7.01 9.52 -9.42
C SER A 42 -7.12 9.93 -7.95
N LEU A 43 -7.37 8.97 -7.05
CA LEU A 43 -7.37 9.21 -5.60
C LEU A 43 -5.97 9.49 -5.07
N ALA A 44 -4.96 8.73 -5.50
CA ALA A 44 -3.58 8.92 -5.05
C ALA A 44 -3.05 10.33 -5.38
N GLY A 45 -3.39 10.87 -6.55
CA GLY A 45 -3.02 12.24 -6.95
C GLY A 45 -3.64 13.35 -6.10
N GLN A 46 -4.65 13.05 -5.28
CA GLN A 46 -5.29 14.00 -4.37
C GLN A 46 -4.64 14.01 -2.98
N VAL A 47 -3.78 13.05 -2.67
CA VAL A 47 -3.10 12.98 -1.37
C VAL A 47 -1.91 13.94 -1.38
N ALA A 48 -1.92 14.90 -0.46
CA ALA A 48 -0.85 15.88 -0.29
C ALA A 48 -0.30 15.85 1.15
N GLY A 49 0.98 16.20 1.29
CA GLY A 49 1.69 16.27 2.57
C GLY A 49 2.49 15.01 2.90
N ASP A 50 3.34 15.13 3.91
CA ASP A 50 4.26 14.08 4.32
C ASP A 50 3.58 13.04 5.21
N ARG A 51 4.06 11.79 5.14
CA ARG A 51 3.58 10.69 6.01
C ARG A 51 3.73 11.00 7.50
N TYR A 52 4.78 11.72 7.86
CA TYR A 52 5.03 12.21 9.21
C TYR A 52 5.44 13.67 9.12
N ASN A 53 5.08 14.46 10.14
CA ASN A 53 5.65 15.80 10.27
C ASN A 53 7.19 15.71 10.48
N PRO A 54 7.93 16.82 10.33
CA PRO A 54 9.40 16.78 10.41
C PRO A 54 9.93 16.17 11.72
N ALA A 55 9.27 16.45 12.84
CA ALA A 55 9.62 15.90 14.14
C ALA A 55 9.41 14.37 14.20
N GLY A 56 8.28 13.88 13.71
CA GLY A 56 7.95 12.45 13.65
C GLY A 56 8.81 11.67 12.65
N MET A 57 9.24 12.30 11.56
CA MET A 57 10.16 11.66 10.62
C MET A 57 11.56 11.45 11.23
N SER A 58 12.01 12.35 12.10
CA SER A 58 13.34 12.26 12.75
C SER A 58 13.51 11.10 13.75
N THR A 59 12.41 10.41 14.09
CA THR A 59 12.43 9.28 15.02
C THR A 59 12.38 7.91 14.31
N VAL A 60 12.17 7.89 13.00
CA VAL A 60 12.12 6.66 12.22
C VAL A 60 13.54 6.08 12.08
N ASN A 61 13.72 4.80 12.39
CA ASN A 61 15.01 4.08 12.39
C ASN A 61 16.06 4.60 13.40
N ARG A 62 15.63 5.33 14.44
CA ARG A 62 16.47 5.59 15.62
C ARG A 62 16.59 4.35 16.50
#